data_AF-A0A357TJX5-F1
#
_entry.id   AF-A0A357TJX5-F1
#
_cell.length_a   1.000
_cell.length_b   1.000
_cell.length_c   1.000
_cell.angle_alpha   90.00
_cell.angle_beta   90.00
_cell.angle_gamma   90.00
#
_symmetry.space_group_name_H-M   'P 1'
#
loop_
_entity.id
_entity.type
_entity.pdbx_description
1 polymer ?
#
loop_
_entity_poly.entity_id
_entity_poly.type
_entity_poly.pdbx_seq_one_letter_code
_entity_poly.pdbx_strand_id
1 'polypeptide(L)'
;MKKTVLLFTVACTLLTGCKHLQSSSSAEGPLEPHLGEAKFDVQPLFPNERFGNVVVSMEGTIIATWGTSHVRARRSEDGGQTWGPDIVIAKPGFQPGGITVNEANGDIIAFVEDRHPPAPIHVYVSSDDGKTWNKIKTNIKPDSKGNDPSMHMNEHGITLRHGKHKGRLIRPSRWYAGQNHNSKWPQHYTNAIYSDNGGKTWQTSEPFPANGTGEATIAELSDGTIYYNSRRHWAEEGANPRRRWTATSTDGGHTWENLTFCEVLPDGPQNTNYGCMAGLTRLAVKGRDILIYSNCDSPSARVKGTVWASFDGGKTWPIKRLVFEGRHAYSSLTSGRPGTATEGMIIHHFEGGPKGGSAVARFNLAWILEGGTKTGDGEVPFDLN
;
A
#
# COMPACT_ATOMS: atom_id res chain seq x y z
N MET A 1 55.19 38.72 -39.43
CA MET A 1 53.86 38.09 -39.42
C MET A 1 53.76 37.18 -38.20
N LYS A 2 52.89 37.52 -37.26
CA LYS A 2 52.71 36.86 -35.96
C LYS A 2 52.03 35.49 -36.15
N LYS A 3 52.60 34.41 -35.61
CA LYS A 3 51.91 33.12 -35.47
C LYS A 3 51.41 33.01 -34.03
N THR A 4 50.10 33.05 -33.87
CA THR A 4 49.37 32.86 -32.61
C THR A 4 49.44 31.38 -32.22
N VAL A 5 49.99 31.09 -31.04
CA VAL A 5 49.88 29.76 -30.40
C VAL A 5 48.66 29.82 -29.49
N LEU A 6 47.66 29.00 -29.79
CA LEU A 6 46.44 28.88 -29.00
C LEU A 6 46.68 27.77 -27.94
N LEU A 7 46.81 28.17 -26.67
CA LEU A 7 46.83 27.24 -25.54
C LEU A 7 45.39 26.78 -25.27
N PHE A 8 45.10 25.48 -25.45
CA PHE A 8 43.87 24.87 -24.95
C PHE A 8 44.09 24.41 -23.51
N THR A 9 43.56 25.17 -22.56
CA THR A 9 43.49 24.75 -21.15
C THR A 9 42.26 23.86 -20.98
N VAL A 10 42.47 22.54 -20.88
CA VAL A 10 41.41 21.60 -20.51
C VAL A 10 41.21 21.71 -18.99
N ALA A 11 40.13 22.38 -18.57
CA ALA A 11 39.69 22.36 -17.19
C ALA A 11 38.99 21.01 -16.91
N CYS A 12 39.72 20.07 -16.30
CA CYS A 12 39.12 18.88 -15.71
C CYS A 12 38.36 19.28 -14.43
N THR A 13 37.06 19.51 -14.54
CA THR A 13 36.14 19.53 -13.39
C THR A 13 36.02 18.12 -12.83
N LEU A 14 36.77 17.85 -11.77
CA LEU A 14 36.56 16.70 -10.89
C LEU A 14 35.21 16.87 -10.17
N LEU A 15 34.15 16.31 -10.74
CA LEU A 15 32.89 16.06 -10.03
C LEU A 15 33.11 14.91 -9.06
N THR A 16 33.62 15.21 -7.86
CA THR A 16 33.56 14.29 -6.72
C THR A 16 32.12 14.25 -6.20
N GLY A 17 31.28 13.49 -6.91
CA GLY A 17 30.02 13.02 -6.36
C GLY A 17 30.31 11.98 -5.31
N CYS A 18 30.46 12.39 -4.05
CA CYS A 18 30.29 11.50 -2.91
C CYS A 18 28.83 11.01 -2.92
N LYS A 19 28.55 9.96 -3.70
CA LYS A 19 27.44 9.09 -3.39
C LYS A 19 27.80 8.45 -2.06
N HIS A 20 27.18 8.92 -0.98
CA HIS A 20 27.18 8.17 0.27
C HIS A 20 26.81 6.73 -0.09
N LEU A 21 27.74 5.80 0.08
CA LEU A 21 27.39 4.39 0.18
C LEU A 21 26.56 4.28 1.46
N GLN A 22 25.25 4.49 1.34
CA GLN A 22 24.31 3.98 2.33
C GLN A 22 24.53 2.47 2.36
N SER A 23 24.90 1.95 3.53
CA SER A 23 24.82 0.51 3.76
C SER A 23 23.41 0.09 3.40
N SER A 24 23.26 -0.92 2.53
CA SER A 24 21.95 -1.49 2.22
C SER A 24 21.33 -1.95 3.54
N SER A 25 20.37 -1.22 4.07
CA SER A 25 19.60 -1.67 5.23
C SER A 25 18.89 -2.96 4.81
N SER A 26 18.92 -3.97 5.68
CA SER A 26 18.19 -5.21 5.43
C SER A 26 16.69 -4.89 5.32
N ALA A 27 16.02 -5.45 4.33
CA ALA A 27 14.59 -5.20 4.09
C ALA A 27 13.70 -5.75 5.23
N GLU A 28 14.23 -6.68 6.03
CA GLU A 28 13.63 -7.23 7.24
C GLU A 28 14.66 -7.24 8.38
N GLY A 29 14.18 -7.07 9.62
CA GLY A 29 15.00 -6.90 10.81
C GLY A 29 14.57 -7.77 11.99
N PRO A 30 15.14 -7.53 13.18
CA PRO A 30 14.74 -8.18 14.42
C PRO A 30 13.27 -7.91 14.80
N LEU A 31 12.70 -8.76 15.65
CA LEU A 31 11.34 -8.58 16.18
C LEU A 31 11.30 -7.51 17.29
N GLU A 32 12.39 -7.40 18.04
CA GLU A 32 12.55 -6.61 19.26
C GLU A 32 12.10 -5.15 19.10
N PRO A 33 12.41 -4.41 18.02
CA PRO A 33 11.93 -3.03 17.85
C PRO A 33 10.40 -2.90 17.76
N HIS A 34 9.69 -3.95 17.33
CA HIS A 34 8.22 -3.95 17.28
C HIS A 34 7.58 -4.22 18.64
N LEU A 35 8.32 -4.84 19.57
CA LEU A 35 7.89 -5.23 20.91
C LEU A 35 8.47 -4.35 22.05
N GLY A 36 9.15 -3.25 21.72
CA GLY A 36 9.52 -2.24 22.71
C GLY A 36 8.30 -1.58 23.36
N GLU A 37 8.52 -0.51 24.14
CA GLU A 37 7.43 0.25 24.79
C GLU A 37 6.27 0.54 23.81
N ALA A 38 5.03 0.28 24.23
CA ALA A 38 3.84 0.55 23.43
C ALA A 38 3.77 2.02 23.01
N LYS A 39 3.73 2.26 21.70
CA LYS A 39 3.65 3.59 21.10
C LYS A 39 2.32 3.76 20.39
N PHE A 40 1.70 4.92 20.56
CA PHE A 40 0.51 5.30 19.81
C PHE A 40 0.38 6.81 19.72
N ASP A 41 0.18 7.31 18.50
CA ASP A 41 -0.07 8.71 18.21
C ASP A 41 -0.98 8.82 16.98
N VAL A 42 -1.80 9.87 16.91
CA VAL A 42 -2.67 10.16 15.76
C VAL A 42 -2.68 11.66 15.49
N GLN A 43 -2.35 12.03 14.26
CA GLN A 43 -2.34 13.43 13.83
C GLN A 43 -3.12 13.63 12.52
N PRO A 44 -3.85 14.75 12.36
CA PRO A 44 -4.38 15.15 11.05
C PRO A 44 -3.25 15.38 10.05
N LEU A 45 -3.46 15.04 8.78
CA LEU A 45 -2.45 15.24 7.73
C LEU A 45 -2.95 16.14 6.60
N PHE A 46 -3.89 15.67 5.79
CA PHE A 46 -4.42 16.45 4.67
C PHE A 46 -5.81 17.01 4.99
N PRO A 47 -6.07 18.31 4.75
CA PRO A 47 -7.41 18.84 4.82
C PRO A 47 -8.17 18.52 3.52
N ASN A 48 -9.47 18.26 3.65
CA ASN A 48 -10.41 18.08 2.53
C ASN A 48 -10.02 16.94 1.57
N GLU A 49 -10.82 16.74 0.52
CA GLU A 49 -10.64 15.66 -0.46
C GLU A 49 -10.57 14.26 0.19
N ARG A 50 -10.11 13.26 -0.57
CA ARG A 50 -10.14 11.84 -0.23
C ARG A 50 -8.99 11.10 -0.93
N PHE A 51 -8.91 9.79 -0.66
CA PHE A 51 -8.05 8.80 -1.29
C PHE A 51 -6.60 8.88 -0.83
N GLY A 52 -6.32 8.23 0.30
CA GLY A 52 -5.00 8.17 0.91
C GLY A 52 -4.24 6.89 0.61
N ASN A 53 -2.92 7.01 0.48
CA ASN A 53 -1.99 5.88 0.48
C ASN A 53 -0.70 6.27 1.22
N VAL A 54 0.04 5.32 1.77
CA VAL A 54 1.29 5.57 2.50
C VAL A 54 2.32 4.46 2.25
N VAL A 55 3.59 4.86 2.09
CA VAL A 55 4.75 3.96 2.02
C VAL A 55 5.90 4.52 2.84
N VAL A 56 6.86 3.67 3.17
CA VAL A 56 8.16 4.06 3.71
C VAL A 56 9.23 3.82 2.64
N SER A 57 9.95 4.87 2.26
CA SER A 57 11.05 4.82 1.28
C SER A 57 12.25 4.03 1.81
N MET A 58 13.23 3.73 0.95
CA MET A 58 14.46 3.04 1.38
C MET A 58 15.28 3.82 2.42
N GLU A 59 15.09 5.14 2.51
CA GLU A 59 15.74 6.00 3.52
C GLU A 59 14.98 6.03 4.86
N GLY A 60 13.80 5.41 4.94
CA GLY A 60 12.94 5.48 6.11
C GLY A 60 12.01 6.69 6.12
N THR A 61 11.93 7.45 5.03
CA THR A 61 11.01 8.58 4.90
C THR A 61 9.59 8.06 4.69
N ILE A 62 8.65 8.54 5.50
CA ILE A 62 7.23 8.27 5.31
C ILE A 62 6.72 9.19 4.21
N ILE A 63 6.12 8.61 3.17
CA ILE A 63 5.51 9.33 2.06
C ILE A 63 4.02 9.02 2.06
N ALA A 64 3.20 10.01 2.40
CA ALA A 64 1.75 9.90 2.37
C ALA A 64 1.20 10.72 1.21
N THR A 65 0.33 10.10 0.41
CA THR A 65 -0.24 10.70 -0.80
C THR A 65 -1.75 10.82 -0.73
N TRP A 66 -2.31 11.83 -1.41
CA TRP A 66 -3.71 12.22 -1.27
C TRP A 66 -4.22 13.03 -2.47
N GLY A 67 -5.52 12.97 -2.74
CA GLY A 67 -6.25 14.01 -3.47
C GLY A 67 -7.02 13.58 -4.73
N THR A 68 -8.08 14.33 -5.06
CA THR A 68 -9.01 14.01 -6.16
C THR A 68 -9.02 15.04 -7.28
N SER A 69 -8.68 16.30 -6.98
CA SER A 69 -8.52 17.36 -7.99
C SER A 69 -7.08 17.47 -8.50
N HIS A 70 -6.13 17.15 -7.63
CA HIS A 70 -4.71 17.03 -7.90
C HIS A 70 -4.11 16.04 -6.91
N VAL A 71 -3.11 15.27 -7.35
CA VAL A 71 -2.42 14.30 -6.49
C VAL A 71 -1.22 14.99 -5.86
N ARG A 72 -1.11 14.88 -4.54
CA ARG A 72 -0.03 15.47 -3.74
C ARG A 72 0.52 14.49 -2.72
N ALA A 73 1.75 14.74 -2.30
CA ALA A 73 2.43 14.03 -1.23
C ALA A 73 2.78 14.98 -0.07
N ARG A 74 2.94 14.40 1.12
CA ARG A 74 3.73 14.97 2.22
C ARG A 74 4.75 13.92 2.65
N ARG A 75 5.87 14.42 3.16
CA ARG A 75 7.00 13.62 3.61
C ARG A 75 7.24 13.83 5.09
N SER A 76 7.68 12.78 5.78
CA SER A 76 8.23 12.87 7.13
C SER A 76 9.52 12.06 7.22
N GLU A 77 10.60 12.72 7.62
CA GLU A 77 11.95 12.16 7.74
C GLU A 77 12.29 11.77 9.19
N ASP A 78 11.40 12.07 10.15
CA ASP A 78 11.61 11.89 11.59
C ASP A 78 10.65 10.85 12.20
N GLY A 79 10.23 9.87 11.39
CA GLY A 79 9.32 8.82 11.82
C GLY A 79 7.87 9.29 11.98
N GLY A 80 7.48 10.36 11.29
CA GLY A 80 6.12 10.89 11.32
C GLY A 80 5.85 11.86 12.47
N GLN A 81 6.87 12.41 13.12
CA GLN A 81 6.66 13.41 14.19
C GLN A 81 6.33 14.77 13.59
N THR A 82 6.98 15.12 12.49
CA THR A 82 6.69 16.33 11.72
C THR A 82 6.48 16.00 10.24
N TRP A 83 5.74 16.86 9.54
CA TRP A 83 5.45 16.70 8.12
C TRP A 83 5.85 17.94 7.34
N GLY A 84 6.52 17.72 6.22
CA GLY A 84 6.85 18.76 5.26
C GLY A 84 5.62 19.31 4.53
N PRO A 85 5.81 20.36 3.71
CA PRO A 85 4.73 20.96 2.91
C PRO A 85 4.19 20.01 1.84
N ASP A 86 3.06 20.37 1.25
CA ASP A 86 2.48 19.65 0.11
C ASP A 86 3.44 19.68 -1.10
N ILE A 87 3.70 18.50 -1.67
CA ILE A 87 4.45 18.30 -2.91
C ILE A 87 3.48 17.84 -3.99
N VAL A 88 3.32 18.61 -5.06
CA VAL A 88 2.40 18.25 -6.15
C VAL A 88 3.03 17.14 -7.01
N ILE A 89 2.33 16.02 -7.14
CA ILE A 89 2.68 14.92 -8.06
C ILE A 89 2.05 15.19 -9.44
N ALA A 90 0.77 15.54 -9.46
CA ALA A 90 0.01 15.80 -10.69
C ALA A 90 -1.13 16.79 -10.46
N LYS A 91 -1.29 17.78 -11.37
CA LYS A 91 -2.39 18.74 -11.35
C LYS A 91 -2.81 19.11 -12.79
N PRO A 92 -4.04 18.80 -13.24
CA PRO A 92 -5.05 18.02 -12.52
C PRO A 92 -4.60 16.57 -12.30
N GLY A 93 -5.29 15.85 -11.41
CA GLY A 93 -5.06 14.43 -11.19
C GLY A 93 -5.95 13.84 -10.11
N PHE A 94 -6.36 12.60 -10.30
CA PHE A 94 -7.15 11.82 -9.36
C PHE A 94 -6.27 10.72 -8.77
N GLN A 95 -6.14 10.66 -7.44
CA GLN A 95 -5.38 9.62 -6.76
C GLN A 95 -6.14 8.30 -6.85
N PRO A 96 -5.61 7.26 -7.54
CA PRO A 96 -6.25 5.97 -7.68
C PRO A 96 -5.66 4.94 -6.69
N GLY A 97 -4.80 5.36 -5.75
CA GLY A 97 -4.11 4.48 -4.81
C GLY A 97 -2.93 3.73 -5.44
N GLY A 98 -2.23 2.95 -4.62
CA GLY A 98 -1.17 2.07 -5.11
C GLY A 98 0.15 2.75 -5.46
N ILE A 99 0.65 3.66 -4.61
CA ILE A 99 2.07 4.04 -4.71
C ILE A 99 2.95 2.82 -4.39
N THR A 100 4.13 2.71 -4.97
CA THR A 100 4.99 1.51 -4.83
C THR A 100 6.45 1.93 -4.72
N VAL A 101 7.13 1.45 -3.68
CA VAL A 101 8.58 1.62 -3.55
C VAL A 101 9.26 0.47 -4.28
N ASN A 102 10.12 0.79 -5.25
CA ASN A 102 11.03 -0.14 -5.87
C ASN A 102 12.25 -0.32 -4.96
N GLU A 103 12.26 -1.41 -4.20
CA GLU A 103 13.32 -1.64 -3.20
C GLU A 103 14.67 -1.99 -3.84
N ALA A 104 14.72 -2.29 -5.14
CA ALA A 104 15.98 -2.57 -5.84
C ALA A 104 16.81 -1.31 -6.12
N ASN A 105 16.18 -0.14 -6.22
CA ASN A 105 16.87 1.10 -6.57
C ASN A 105 16.42 2.35 -5.80
N GLY A 106 15.38 2.26 -4.97
CA GLY A 106 14.85 3.36 -4.17
C GLY A 106 13.82 4.23 -4.88
N ASP A 107 13.50 3.98 -6.15
CA ASP A 107 12.47 4.74 -6.87
C ASP A 107 11.10 4.55 -6.20
N ILE A 108 10.32 5.63 -6.06
CA ILE A 108 8.92 5.57 -5.66
C ILE A 108 8.06 5.86 -6.88
N ILE A 109 7.14 4.95 -7.19
CA ILE A 109 6.24 5.02 -8.34
C ILE A 109 4.84 5.41 -7.85
N ALA A 110 4.25 6.43 -8.47
CA ALA A 110 2.88 6.85 -8.24
C ALA A 110 2.05 6.70 -9.51
N PHE A 111 0.83 6.19 -9.35
CA PHE A 111 -0.16 6.10 -10.43
C PHE A 111 -1.18 7.22 -10.23
N VAL A 112 -1.60 7.86 -11.32
CA VAL A 112 -2.58 8.95 -11.33
C VAL A 112 -3.56 8.67 -12.44
N GLU A 113 -4.86 8.81 -12.17
CA GLU A 113 -5.89 8.77 -13.22
C GLU A 113 -6.38 10.19 -13.52
N ASP A 114 -6.89 10.41 -14.73
CA ASP A 114 -7.44 11.74 -15.11
C ASP A 114 -8.69 12.10 -14.31
N ARG A 115 -9.45 11.09 -13.86
CA ARG A 115 -10.73 11.20 -13.15
C ARG A 115 -11.08 9.85 -12.52
N HIS A 116 -12.22 9.80 -11.83
CA HIS A 116 -12.75 8.53 -11.33
C HIS A 116 -12.85 7.50 -12.48
N PRO A 117 -12.36 6.26 -12.28
CA PRO A 117 -12.27 5.25 -13.34
C PRO A 117 -13.61 4.85 -13.95
N PRO A 118 -13.56 4.24 -15.15
CA PRO A 118 -12.34 4.01 -15.95
C PRO A 118 -11.84 5.31 -16.61
N ALA A 119 -10.53 5.56 -16.52
CA ALA A 119 -9.88 6.75 -17.07
C ALA A 119 -8.44 6.47 -17.50
N PRO A 120 -7.82 7.31 -18.35
CA PRO A 120 -6.41 7.21 -18.68
C PRO A 120 -5.52 7.22 -17.43
N ILE A 121 -4.52 6.36 -17.42
CA ILE A 121 -3.55 6.21 -16.34
C ILE A 121 -2.25 6.91 -16.72
N HIS A 122 -1.65 7.57 -15.73
CA HIS A 122 -0.38 8.24 -15.79
C HIS A 122 0.52 7.74 -14.67
N VAL A 123 1.81 7.57 -14.96
CA VAL A 123 2.78 7.07 -13.99
C VAL A 123 3.84 8.15 -13.76
N TYR A 124 4.13 8.40 -12.49
CA TYR A 124 5.14 9.34 -12.04
C TYR A 124 6.17 8.59 -11.19
N VAL A 125 7.43 9.01 -11.27
CA VAL A 125 8.51 8.44 -10.48
C VAL A 125 9.24 9.54 -9.73
N SER A 126 9.52 9.27 -8.46
CA SER A 126 10.51 10.00 -7.68
C SER A 126 11.75 9.11 -7.49
N SER A 127 12.91 9.66 -7.84
CA SER A 127 14.23 9.02 -7.65
C SER A 127 15.07 9.75 -6.59
N ASP A 128 14.42 10.63 -5.82
CA ASP A 128 15.03 11.53 -4.83
C ASP A 128 14.24 11.53 -3.52
N ASP A 129 13.81 10.33 -3.10
CA ASP A 129 13.14 10.09 -1.83
C ASP A 129 11.79 10.83 -1.68
N GLY A 130 11.04 10.94 -2.77
CA GLY A 130 9.70 11.55 -2.81
C GLY A 130 9.72 13.08 -2.94
N LYS A 131 10.89 13.73 -3.12
CA LYS A 131 11.04 15.18 -3.17
C LYS A 131 10.54 15.77 -4.49
N THR A 132 10.86 15.14 -5.62
CA THR A 132 10.39 15.54 -6.94
C THR A 132 9.81 14.35 -7.70
N TRP A 133 8.85 14.62 -8.59
CA TRP A 133 8.09 13.59 -9.31
C TRP A 133 8.08 13.90 -10.81
N ASN A 134 8.49 12.93 -11.61
CA ASN A 134 8.57 13.06 -13.06
C ASN A 134 7.62 12.08 -13.74
N LYS A 135 6.77 12.58 -14.64
CA LYS A 135 5.90 11.73 -15.46
C LYS A 135 6.76 10.87 -16.38
N ILE A 136 6.53 9.57 -16.39
CA ILE A 136 7.21 8.63 -17.27
C ILE A 136 6.26 8.04 -18.31
N LYS A 137 6.81 7.61 -19.44
CA LYS A 137 6.07 6.79 -20.39
C LYS A 137 6.07 5.35 -19.91
N THR A 138 4.88 4.79 -19.77
CA THR A 138 4.68 3.42 -19.31
C THR A 138 3.68 2.72 -20.23
N ASN A 139 3.88 1.42 -20.42
CA ASN A 139 2.92 0.56 -21.11
C ASN A 139 2.31 -0.43 -20.10
N ILE A 140 1.01 -0.34 -19.88
CA ILE A 140 0.26 -1.30 -19.05
C ILE A 140 -0.57 -2.14 -20.01
N LYS A 141 -0.28 -3.45 -20.07
CA LYS A 141 -0.96 -4.36 -20.99
C LYS A 141 -2.29 -4.84 -20.40
N PRO A 142 -3.29 -5.19 -21.23
CA PRO A 142 -4.50 -5.84 -20.75
C PRO A 142 -4.20 -7.22 -20.13
N ASP A 143 -5.18 -7.77 -19.42
CA ASP A 143 -5.15 -9.16 -18.97
C ASP A 143 -5.35 -10.16 -20.13
N SER A 144 -5.35 -11.45 -19.82
CA SER A 144 -5.55 -12.55 -20.78
C SER A 144 -6.88 -12.49 -21.53
N LYS A 145 -7.87 -11.75 -21.03
CA LYS A 145 -9.18 -11.54 -21.65
C LYS A 145 -9.24 -10.29 -22.52
N GLY A 146 -8.13 -9.55 -22.65
CA GLY A 146 -8.07 -8.29 -23.38
C GLY A 146 -8.66 -7.11 -22.60
N ASN A 147 -8.81 -7.23 -21.28
CA ASN A 147 -9.38 -6.20 -20.44
C ASN A 147 -8.31 -5.30 -19.82
N ASP A 148 -8.46 -3.98 -19.98
CA ASP A 148 -7.53 -3.01 -19.41
C ASP A 148 -7.73 -2.86 -17.89
N PRO A 149 -6.65 -2.89 -17.09
CA PRO A 149 -6.73 -2.63 -15.66
C PRO A 149 -6.90 -1.14 -15.36
N SER A 150 -7.56 -0.85 -14.24
CA SER A 150 -7.63 0.45 -13.57
C SER A 150 -7.04 0.34 -12.17
N MET A 151 -6.61 1.48 -11.63
CA MET A 151 -5.82 1.53 -10.41
C MET A 151 -6.66 1.77 -9.15
N HIS A 152 -7.85 2.35 -9.28
CA HIS A 152 -8.74 2.78 -8.19
C HIS A 152 -9.23 1.67 -7.24
N MET A 153 -9.42 1.94 -5.95
CA MET A 153 -8.48 2.55 -4.99
C MET A 153 -7.76 1.39 -4.30
N ASN A 154 -6.74 0.84 -4.93
CA ASN A 154 -6.03 -0.27 -4.32
C ASN A 154 -4.99 0.24 -3.31
N GLU A 155 -4.62 -0.63 -2.38
CA GLU A 155 -3.54 -0.35 -1.45
C GLU A 155 -2.18 -0.27 -2.17
N HIS A 156 -1.12 0.14 -1.46
CA HIS A 156 0.22 0.28 -1.98
C HIS A 156 0.70 -1.03 -2.63
N GLY A 157 1.56 -0.91 -3.63
CA GLY A 157 2.26 -2.07 -4.19
C GLY A 157 3.42 -2.50 -3.32
N ILE A 158 4.03 -3.62 -3.69
CA ILE A 158 5.22 -4.17 -3.04
C ILE A 158 6.30 -4.49 -4.07
N THR A 159 7.55 -4.54 -3.61
CA THR A 159 8.64 -5.21 -4.33
C THR A 159 8.78 -6.60 -3.76
N LEU A 160 8.72 -7.64 -4.59
CA LEU A 160 8.93 -9.02 -4.15
C LEU A 160 10.38 -9.23 -3.70
N ARG A 161 10.57 -9.91 -2.58
CA ARG A 161 11.84 -10.15 -1.90
C ARG A 161 12.29 -11.60 -2.03
N HIS A 162 11.39 -12.52 -2.36
CA HIS A 162 11.62 -13.95 -2.33
C HIS A 162 11.42 -14.61 -3.70
N GLY A 163 11.92 -15.85 -3.81
CA GLY A 163 11.70 -16.72 -4.97
C GLY A 163 12.28 -16.23 -6.30
N LYS A 164 11.80 -16.83 -7.39
CA LYS A 164 12.25 -16.58 -8.77
C LYS A 164 11.98 -15.14 -9.25
N HIS A 165 10.99 -14.48 -8.66
CA HIS A 165 10.50 -13.17 -9.07
C HIS A 165 10.97 -12.03 -8.16
N LYS A 166 11.98 -12.27 -7.31
CA LYS A 166 12.60 -11.23 -6.48
C LYS A 166 12.96 -9.99 -7.32
N GLY A 167 12.57 -8.82 -6.83
CA GLY A 167 12.73 -7.51 -7.50
C GLY A 167 11.54 -7.10 -8.38
N ARG A 168 10.58 -8.00 -8.64
CA ARG A 168 9.33 -7.66 -9.30
C ARG A 168 8.54 -6.65 -8.48
N LEU A 169 8.06 -5.60 -9.13
CA LEU A 169 7.06 -4.70 -8.59
C LEU A 169 5.69 -5.30 -8.85
N ILE A 170 4.81 -5.32 -7.86
CA ILE A 170 3.43 -5.77 -8.03
C ILE A 170 2.49 -4.91 -7.20
N ARG A 171 1.32 -4.60 -7.74
CA ARG A 171 0.24 -3.93 -7.01
C ARG A 171 -1.13 -4.44 -7.44
N PRO A 172 -2.15 -4.37 -6.57
CA PRO A 172 -3.50 -4.72 -6.97
C PRO A 172 -4.05 -3.69 -7.97
N SER A 173 -4.95 -4.14 -8.82
CA SER A 173 -5.66 -3.39 -9.86
C SER A 173 -7.08 -3.94 -10.01
N ARG A 174 -7.85 -3.37 -10.92
CA ARG A 174 -9.25 -3.71 -11.08
C ARG A 174 -9.72 -3.55 -12.51
N TRP A 175 -10.66 -4.39 -12.92
CA TRP A 175 -11.44 -4.17 -14.13
C TRP A 175 -12.87 -3.74 -13.80
N TYR A 176 -13.36 -2.73 -14.51
CA TYR A 176 -14.67 -2.10 -14.31
C TYR A 176 -15.74 -2.55 -15.32
N ALA A 177 -15.47 -3.57 -16.15
CA ALA A 177 -16.41 -4.00 -17.19
C ALA A 177 -16.95 -2.82 -18.04
N GLY A 178 -16.07 -1.85 -18.30
CA GLY A 178 -16.35 -0.62 -19.06
C GLY A 178 -16.97 0.54 -18.27
N GLN A 179 -17.49 0.35 -17.05
CA GLN A 179 -18.13 1.44 -16.30
C GLN A 179 -18.19 1.21 -14.79
N ASN A 180 -17.90 2.25 -14.00
CA ASN A 180 -18.19 2.24 -12.57
C ASN A 180 -19.69 2.46 -12.26
N HIS A 181 -20.50 1.43 -12.47
CA HIS A 181 -21.94 1.46 -12.23
C HIS A 181 -22.44 0.14 -11.61
N ASN A 182 -23.52 0.18 -10.83
CA ASN A 182 -24.00 -1.00 -10.09
C ASN A 182 -24.47 -2.15 -11.00
N SER A 183 -25.02 -1.83 -12.17
CA SER A 183 -25.38 -2.82 -13.20
C SER A 183 -24.18 -3.63 -13.71
N LYS A 184 -22.95 -3.12 -13.53
CA LYS A 184 -21.70 -3.78 -13.92
C LYS A 184 -21.02 -4.54 -12.79
N TRP A 185 -21.49 -4.39 -11.55
CA TRP A 185 -20.87 -5.03 -10.40
C TRP A 185 -20.70 -6.56 -10.52
N PRO A 186 -21.66 -7.32 -11.08
CA PRO A 186 -21.49 -8.76 -11.28
C PRO A 186 -20.36 -9.16 -12.24
N GLN A 187 -19.83 -8.22 -13.04
CA GLN A 187 -18.71 -8.47 -13.94
C GLN A 187 -17.40 -7.84 -13.46
N HIS A 188 -17.43 -6.98 -12.45
CA HIS A 188 -16.22 -6.40 -11.89
C HIS A 188 -15.36 -7.49 -11.27
N TYR A 189 -14.05 -7.41 -11.46
CA TYR A 189 -13.10 -8.19 -10.70
C TYR A 189 -11.86 -7.36 -10.41
N THR A 190 -11.13 -7.78 -9.38
CA THR A 190 -9.80 -7.29 -9.07
C THR A 190 -8.78 -8.24 -9.68
N ASN A 191 -7.56 -7.75 -9.89
CA ASN A 191 -6.40 -8.48 -10.37
C ASN A 191 -5.16 -7.72 -9.89
N ALA A 192 -3.97 -8.02 -10.39
CA ALA A 192 -2.79 -7.22 -10.15
C ALA A 192 -2.15 -6.77 -11.45
N ILE A 193 -1.32 -5.74 -11.37
CA ILE A 193 -0.31 -5.46 -12.38
C ILE A 193 1.08 -5.68 -11.79
N TYR A 194 2.00 -6.19 -12.60
CA TYR A 194 3.38 -6.40 -12.18
C TYR A 194 4.41 -5.98 -13.25
N SER A 195 5.59 -5.58 -12.80
CA SER A 195 6.70 -5.13 -13.64
C SER A 195 8.02 -5.71 -13.19
N ASP A 196 8.76 -6.27 -14.15
CA ASP A 196 10.11 -6.81 -13.97
C ASP A 196 11.21 -5.87 -14.52
N ASN A 197 10.85 -4.66 -14.95
CA ASN A 197 11.78 -3.72 -15.62
C ASN A 197 11.73 -2.30 -15.04
N GLY A 198 11.49 -2.20 -13.73
CA GLY A 198 11.47 -0.94 -12.99
C GLY A 198 10.28 -0.05 -13.33
N GLY A 199 9.14 -0.63 -13.68
CA GLY A 199 7.89 0.11 -13.92
C GLY A 199 7.71 0.68 -15.33
N LYS A 200 8.59 0.34 -16.29
CA LYS A 200 8.48 0.77 -17.69
C LYS A 200 7.37 0.02 -18.45
N THR A 201 7.20 -1.26 -18.15
CA THR A 201 6.14 -2.11 -18.71
C THR A 201 5.51 -2.93 -17.60
N TRP A 202 4.19 -2.97 -17.60
CA TRP A 202 3.39 -3.74 -16.65
C TRP A 202 2.60 -4.81 -17.40
N GLN A 203 2.66 -6.04 -16.90
CA GLN A 203 1.73 -7.09 -17.27
C GLN A 203 0.56 -7.06 -16.29
N THR A 204 -0.61 -7.51 -16.74
CA THR A 204 -1.77 -7.70 -15.87
C THR A 204 -1.93 -9.18 -15.58
N SER A 205 -2.16 -9.53 -14.31
CA SER A 205 -2.37 -10.89 -13.85
C SER A 205 -3.71 -11.45 -14.34
N GLU A 206 -3.92 -12.74 -14.13
CA GLU A 206 -5.26 -13.32 -14.21
C GLU A 206 -6.20 -12.64 -13.21
N PRO A 207 -7.52 -12.65 -13.48
CA PRO A 207 -8.53 -12.19 -12.54
C PRO A 207 -8.43 -12.91 -11.19
N PHE A 208 -8.70 -12.16 -10.11
CA PHE A 208 -9.00 -12.76 -8.82
C PHE A 208 -10.19 -13.73 -8.97
N PRO A 209 -10.21 -14.87 -8.26
CA PRO A 209 -11.17 -15.95 -8.50
C PRO A 209 -12.58 -15.66 -7.98
N ALA A 210 -13.01 -14.39 -7.97
CA ALA A 210 -14.37 -13.98 -7.67
C ALA A 210 -14.74 -12.69 -8.43
N ASN A 211 -16.00 -12.62 -8.87
CA ASN A 211 -16.59 -11.39 -9.38
C ASN A 211 -17.19 -10.53 -8.24
N GLY A 212 -17.53 -9.28 -8.58
CA GLY A 212 -18.02 -8.29 -7.63
C GLY A 212 -16.94 -7.78 -6.68
N THR A 213 -15.68 -8.03 -6.99
CA THR A 213 -14.54 -7.59 -6.18
C THR A 213 -14.03 -6.23 -6.63
N GLY A 214 -13.46 -5.48 -5.70
CA GLY A 214 -12.99 -4.12 -5.90
C GLY A 214 -11.61 -3.89 -5.31
N GLU A 215 -11.49 -2.83 -4.53
CA GLU A 215 -10.26 -2.40 -3.85
C GLU A 215 -9.61 -3.51 -3.03
N ALA A 216 -8.35 -3.80 -3.33
CA ALA A 216 -7.61 -4.90 -2.75
C ALA A 216 -6.25 -4.48 -2.19
N THR A 217 -5.64 -5.41 -1.47
CA THR A 217 -4.32 -5.31 -0.87
C THR A 217 -3.55 -6.62 -1.12
N ILE A 218 -2.22 -6.56 -1.08
CA ILE A 218 -1.35 -7.72 -1.19
C ILE A 218 -0.20 -7.66 -0.17
N ALA A 219 0.28 -8.82 0.26
CA ALA A 219 1.50 -8.96 1.05
C ALA A 219 2.27 -10.21 0.58
N GLU A 220 3.59 -10.14 0.53
CA GLU A 220 4.44 -11.31 0.28
C GLU A 220 4.82 -11.96 1.61
N LEU A 221 4.57 -13.27 1.71
CA LEU A 221 4.90 -14.10 2.86
C LEU A 221 6.36 -14.58 2.77
N SER A 222 6.87 -15.12 3.88
CA SER A 222 8.29 -15.47 4.03
C SER A 222 8.73 -16.61 3.12
N ASP A 223 7.77 -17.41 2.64
CA ASP A 223 7.97 -18.47 1.65
C ASP A 223 7.87 -17.98 0.19
N GLY A 224 7.55 -16.70 -0.03
CA GLY A 224 7.34 -16.08 -1.34
C GLY A 224 5.92 -16.19 -1.88
N THR A 225 4.98 -16.80 -1.14
CA THR A 225 3.56 -16.77 -1.46
C THR A 225 3.05 -15.34 -1.34
N ILE A 226 2.25 -14.88 -2.31
CA ILE A 226 1.58 -13.58 -2.22
C ILE A 226 0.17 -13.80 -1.68
N TYR A 227 -0.12 -13.26 -0.50
CA TYR A 227 -1.45 -13.18 0.08
C TYR A 227 -2.20 -12.00 -0.54
N TYR A 228 -3.38 -12.26 -1.09
CA TYR A 228 -4.26 -11.28 -1.71
C TYR A 228 -5.53 -11.12 -0.88
N ASN A 229 -5.93 -9.89 -0.58
CA ASN A 229 -7.10 -9.59 0.24
C ASN A 229 -7.97 -8.54 -0.43
N SER A 230 -9.22 -8.87 -0.74
CA SER A 230 -10.09 -8.09 -1.62
C SER A 230 -11.38 -7.63 -0.95
N ARG A 231 -11.79 -6.40 -1.29
CA ARG A 231 -13.15 -5.88 -1.10
C ARG A 231 -14.09 -6.64 -2.01
N ARG A 232 -15.30 -6.92 -1.55
CA ARG A 232 -16.37 -7.47 -2.36
C ARG A 232 -17.63 -6.62 -2.26
N HIS A 233 -17.83 -5.70 -3.21
CA HIS A 233 -19.01 -4.83 -3.26
C HIS A 233 -20.25 -5.50 -3.87
N TRP A 234 -20.10 -6.72 -4.40
CA TRP A 234 -21.19 -7.55 -4.88
C TRP A 234 -20.85 -9.03 -4.73
N ALA A 235 -21.84 -9.84 -4.35
CA ALA A 235 -21.73 -11.28 -4.32
C ALA A 235 -23.03 -11.90 -4.82
N GLU A 236 -22.94 -13.13 -5.30
CA GLU A 236 -24.10 -13.92 -5.70
C GLU A 236 -25.02 -14.21 -4.51
N GLU A 237 -26.26 -14.60 -4.80
CA GLU A 237 -27.22 -14.97 -3.76
C GLU A 237 -26.64 -16.07 -2.85
N GLY A 238 -26.81 -15.91 -1.54
CA GLY A 238 -26.25 -16.81 -0.53
C GLY A 238 -24.80 -16.51 -0.12
N ALA A 239 -24.05 -15.70 -0.87
CA ALA A 239 -22.70 -15.28 -0.48
C ALA A 239 -22.71 -13.95 0.31
N ASN A 240 -21.76 -13.81 1.24
CA ASN A 240 -21.67 -12.62 2.10
C ASN A 240 -20.59 -11.63 1.57
N PRO A 241 -20.97 -10.42 1.11
CA PRO A 241 -20.02 -9.40 0.65
C PRO A 241 -19.45 -8.53 1.80
N ARG A 242 -19.96 -8.64 3.03
CA ARG A 242 -19.59 -7.75 4.16
C ARG A 242 -18.31 -8.16 4.90
N ARG A 243 -17.56 -9.08 4.30
CA ARG A 243 -16.31 -9.62 4.81
C ARG A 243 -15.30 -9.68 3.69
N ARG A 244 -14.03 -9.70 4.07
CA ARG A 244 -12.93 -9.80 3.10
C ARG A 244 -12.90 -11.19 2.48
N TRP A 245 -12.54 -11.22 1.20
CA TRP A 245 -12.26 -12.45 0.46
C TRP A 245 -10.78 -12.48 0.12
N THR A 246 -10.15 -13.64 0.25
CA THR A 246 -8.72 -13.79 0.08
C THR A 246 -8.39 -14.83 -0.96
N ALA A 247 -7.21 -14.73 -1.54
CA ALA A 247 -6.62 -15.72 -2.44
C ALA A 247 -5.10 -15.67 -2.25
N THR A 248 -4.40 -16.61 -2.86
CA THR A 248 -2.94 -16.70 -2.81
C THR A 248 -2.36 -16.89 -4.19
N SER A 249 -1.12 -16.45 -4.39
CA SER A 249 -0.33 -16.73 -5.59
C SER A 249 1.03 -17.30 -5.21
N THR A 250 1.44 -18.37 -5.90
CA THR A 250 2.76 -19.01 -5.76
C THR A 250 3.63 -18.86 -7.01
N ASP A 251 3.15 -18.11 -8.02
CA ASP A 251 3.81 -17.87 -9.31
C ASP A 251 4.25 -16.40 -9.50
N GLY A 252 4.46 -15.69 -8.39
CA GLY A 252 4.88 -14.29 -8.41
C GLY A 252 3.78 -13.32 -8.82
N GLY A 253 2.52 -13.67 -8.56
CA GLY A 253 1.35 -12.82 -8.76
C GLY A 253 0.78 -12.85 -10.18
N HIS A 254 1.04 -13.93 -10.92
CA HIS A 254 0.47 -14.10 -12.26
C HIS A 254 -0.92 -14.74 -12.20
N THR A 255 -1.13 -15.74 -11.35
CA THR A 255 -2.42 -16.39 -11.12
C THR A 255 -2.81 -16.36 -9.63
N TRP A 256 -4.10 -16.53 -9.35
CA TRP A 256 -4.67 -16.44 -7.99
C TRP A 256 -5.54 -17.67 -7.69
N GLU A 257 -5.21 -18.37 -6.60
CA GLU A 257 -5.84 -19.63 -6.19
C GLU A 257 -6.32 -19.56 -4.73
N ASN A 258 -6.98 -20.61 -4.24
CA ASN A 258 -7.40 -20.76 -2.84
C ASN A 258 -8.34 -19.65 -2.36
N LEU A 259 -9.38 -19.35 -3.14
CA LEU A 259 -10.42 -18.39 -2.76
C LEU A 259 -11.01 -18.75 -1.39
N THR A 260 -10.87 -17.85 -0.42
CA THR A 260 -11.32 -18.08 0.95
C THR A 260 -12.17 -16.91 1.43
N PHE A 261 -13.28 -17.22 2.10
CA PHE A 261 -14.11 -16.25 2.81
C PHE A 261 -13.54 -16.03 4.22
N CYS A 262 -13.14 -14.80 4.55
CA CYS A 262 -12.54 -14.49 5.85
C CYS A 262 -13.60 -13.95 6.82
N GLU A 263 -14.08 -14.79 7.74
CA GLU A 263 -15.22 -14.45 8.61
C GLU A 263 -14.95 -13.32 9.62
N VAL A 264 -13.69 -13.15 10.02
CA VAL A 264 -13.29 -12.22 11.09
C VAL A 264 -13.02 -10.80 10.58
N LEU A 265 -12.60 -10.64 9.32
CA LEU A 265 -12.22 -9.33 8.78
C LEU A 265 -13.41 -8.61 8.13
N PRO A 266 -13.85 -7.46 8.66
CA PRO A 266 -14.95 -6.71 8.07
C PRO A 266 -14.55 -6.11 6.73
N ASP A 267 -15.51 -6.05 5.80
CA ASP A 267 -15.41 -5.23 4.59
C ASP A 267 -16.42 -4.08 4.69
N GLY A 268 -16.01 -2.99 5.35
CA GLY A 268 -16.90 -1.86 5.58
C GLY A 268 -17.94 -2.06 6.70
N PRO A 269 -18.92 -1.15 6.80
CA PRO A 269 -19.98 -1.24 7.80
C PRO A 269 -20.97 -2.38 7.54
N GLN A 270 -21.51 -2.94 8.61
CA GLN A 270 -22.29 -4.18 8.55
C GLN A 270 -23.73 -4.04 8.02
N ASN A 271 -24.20 -2.81 7.82
CA ASN A 271 -25.55 -2.51 7.32
C ASN A 271 -25.60 -2.26 5.79
N THR A 272 -24.51 -2.49 5.06
CA THR A 272 -24.46 -2.30 3.60
C THR A 272 -23.54 -3.33 2.95
N ASN A 273 -23.81 -3.66 1.69
CA ASN A 273 -22.97 -4.57 0.90
C ASN A 273 -21.91 -3.83 0.10
N TYR A 274 -21.83 -2.50 0.20
CA TYR A 274 -20.92 -1.73 -0.65
C TYR A 274 -19.45 -2.00 -0.30
N GLY A 275 -19.10 -2.36 0.93
CA GLY A 275 -17.71 -2.62 1.31
C GLY A 275 -16.88 -1.36 1.57
N CYS A 276 -15.61 -1.53 1.92
CA CYS A 276 -14.65 -0.46 2.14
C CYS A 276 -13.22 -0.90 1.81
N MET A 277 -12.48 -0.04 1.12
CA MET A 277 -11.05 -0.21 0.92
C MET A 277 -10.34 -0.31 2.28
N ALA A 278 -9.37 -1.22 2.35
CA ALA A 278 -8.69 -1.61 3.57
C ALA A 278 -7.18 -1.44 3.42
N GLY A 279 -6.49 -1.26 4.54
CA GLY A 279 -5.02 -1.30 4.58
C GLY A 279 -4.54 -2.71 4.92
N LEU A 280 -3.37 -3.07 4.41
CA LEU A 280 -2.64 -4.28 4.80
C LEU A 280 -1.15 -4.04 4.67
N THR A 281 -0.37 -4.44 5.67
CA THR A 281 1.09 -4.55 5.55
C THR A 281 1.56 -5.81 6.24
N ARG A 282 2.64 -6.41 5.72
CA ARG A 282 3.47 -7.31 6.51
C ARG A 282 4.50 -6.49 7.29
N LEU A 283 4.75 -6.84 8.55
CA LEU A 283 5.82 -6.21 9.32
C LEU A 283 7.18 -6.65 8.79
N ALA A 284 8.16 -5.74 8.79
CA ALA A 284 9.52 -5.99 8.34
C ALA A 284 10.33 -6.84 9.36
N VAL A 285 9.79 -7.98 9.77
CA VAL A 285 10.37 -8.90 10.75
C VAL A 285 10.88 -10.15 10.04
N LYS A 286 12.17 -10.43 10.23
CA LYS A 286 12.83 -11.56 9.58
C LYS A 286 12.23 -12.88 10.04
N GLY A 287 11.84 -13.72 9.08
CA GLY A 287 11.36 -15.08 9.34
C GLY A 287 10.00 -15.16 10.04
N ARG A 288 9.23 -14.07 10.09
CA ARG A 288 7.87 -14.05 10.64
C ARG A 288 6.88 -13.40 9.69
N ASP A 289 5.73 -14.04 9.52
CA ASP A 289 4.61 -13.56 8.73
C ASP A 289 3.57 -12.87 9.61
N ILE A 290 3.96 -11.72 10.17
CA ILE A 290 3.06 -10.86 10.96
C ILE A 290 2.39 -9.86 10.02
N LEU A 291 1.08 -10.01 9.81
CA LEU A 291 0.29 -9.11 8.97
C LEU A 291 -0.56 -8.20 9.84
N ILE A 292 -0.66 -6.93 9.46
CA ILE A 292 -1.55 -5.95 10.06
C ILE A 292 -2.58 -5.52 9.01
N TYR A 293 -3.86 -5.61 9.36
CA TYR A 293 -4.98 -5.21 8.52
C TYR A 293 -5.75 -4.05 9.16
N SER A 294 -6.30 -3.12 8.37
CA SER A 294 -7.14 -2.02 8.86
C SER A 294 -8.45 -1.87 8.07
N ASN A 295 -9.56 -1.65 8.80
CA ASN A 295 -10.86 -1.24 8.23
C ASN A 295 -11.75 -0.64 9.33
N CYS A 296 -12.96 -0.22 8.98
CA CYS A 296 -13.97 0.16 9.96
C CYS A 296 -14.64 -1.08 10.60
N ASP A 297 -14.70 -1.14 11.93
CA ASP A 297 -15.38 -2.18 12.71
C ASP A 297 -16.67 -1.64 13.31
N SER A 298 -17.71 -1.50 12.48
CA SER A 298 -18.94 -0.83 12.90
C SER A 298 -20.22 -1.50 12.38
N PRO A 299 -21.28 -1.61 13.20
CA PRO A 299 -22.60 -2.05 12.75
C PRO A 299 -23.15 -1.19 11.61
N SER A 300 -22.85 0.11 11.61
CA SER A 300 -23.28 1.06 10.60
C SER A 300 -22.30 2.20 10.43
N ALA A 301 -22.21 2.74 9.21
CA ALA A 301 -21.30 3.80 8.81
C ALA A 301 -19.79 3.48 8.93
N ARG A 302 -18.98 4.21 8.15
CA ARG A 302 -17.51 4.11 8.15
C ARG A 302 -16.92 4.87 9.33
N VAL A 303 -16.98 4.25 10.50
CA VAL A 303 -16.49 4.74 11.81
C VAL A 303 -15.80 3.59 12.55
N LYS A 304 -15.17 3.87 13.70
CA LYS A 304 -14.46 2.86 14.50
C LYS A 304 -13.35 2.18 13.71
N GLY A 305 -12.38 2.98 13.27
CA GLY A 305 -11.19 2.49 12.60
C GLY A 305 -10.41 1.56 13.52
N THR A 306 -10.22 0.32 13.09
CA THR A 306 -9.64 -0.76 13.89
C THR A 306 -8.55 -1.44 13.09
N VAL A 307 -7.55 -1.99 13.80
CA VAL A 307 -6.52 -2.85 13.21
C VAL A 307 -6.61 -4.26 13.76
N TRP A 308 -6.27 -5.25 12.94
CA TRP A 308 -6.15 -6.66 13.29
C TRP A 308 -4.72 -7.10 13.05
N ALA A 309 -4.22 -8.03 13.87
CA ALA A 309 -2.93 -8.68 13.64
C ALA A 309 -3.11 -10.18 13.42
N SER A 310 -2.41 -10.69 12.41
CA SER A 310 -2.23 -12.12 12.14
C SER A 310 -0.77 -12.47 12.36
N PHE A 311 -0.50 -13.68 12.84
CA PHE A 311 0.84 -14.20 13.13
C PHE A 311 1.19 -15.46 12.32
N ASP A 312 0.32 -15.84 11.39
CA ASP A 312 0.40 -17.08 10.60
C ASP A 312 0.23 -16.83 9.09
N GLY A 313 0.56 -15.62 8.64
CA GLY A 313 0.44 -15.22 7.24
C GLY A 313 -0.98 -14.96 6.76
N GLY A 314 -1.88 -14.56 7.67
CA GLY A 314 -3.25 -14.16 7.34
C GLY A 314 -4.26 -15.31 7.36
N LYS A 315 -3.91 -16.48 7.93
CA LYS A 315 -4.83 -17.61 8.09
C LYS A 315 -5.80 -17.36 9.24
N THR A 316 -5.30 -16.82 10.35
CA THR A 316 -6.12 -16.40 11.50
C THR A 316 -5.76 -15.00 11.96
N TRP A 317 -6.70 -14.30 12.63
CA TRP A 317 -6.55 -12.93 13.12
C TRP A 317 -6.94 -12.82 14.59
N PRO A 318 -6.12 -13.29 15.53
CA PRO A 318 -6.52 -13.52 16.92
C PRO A 318 -6.77 -12.26 17.75
N ILE A 319 -6.27 -11.10 17.32
CA ILE A 319 -6.31 -9.86 18.10
C ILE A 319 -6.62 -8.65 17.22
N LYS A 320 -7.41 -7.72 17.77
CA LYS A 320 -7.72 -6.43 17.16
C LYS A 320 -7.65 -5.29 18.15
N ARG A 321 -7.28 -4.09 17.71
CA ARG A 321 -7.24 -2.88 18.54
C ARG A 321 -7.84 -1.69 17.82
N LEU A 322 -8.72 -0.97 18.52
CA LEU A 322 -9.35 0.25 18.00
C LEU A 322 -8.30 1.37 17.90
N VAL A 323 -8.20 2.00 16.73
CA VAL A 323 -7.33 3.15 16.46
C VAL A 323 -8.09 4.46 16.63
N PHE A 324 -9.32 4.55 16.13
CA PHE A 324 -10.07 5.81 16.14
C PHE A 324 -11.59 5.58 16.18
N GLU A 325 -12.26 6.08 17.21
CA GLU A 325 -13.72 5.96 17.37
C GLU A 325 -14.52 6.64 16.25
N GLY A 326 -14.02 7.78 15.75
CA GLY A 326 -14.74 8.62 14.80
C GLY A 326 -14.73 8.09 13.36
N ARG A 327 -14.96 9.00 12.40
CA ARG A 327 -14.97 8.67 10.97
C ARG A 327 -13.63 8.05 10.55
N HIS A 328 -13.73 6.88 9.94
CA HIS A 328 -12.62 6.09 9.41
C HIS A 328 -13.13 5.35 8.17
N ALA A 329 -12.71 5.77 6.99
CA ALA A 329 -13.10 5.18 5.72
C ALA A 329 -11.92 4.47 5.05
N TYR A 330 -11.49 4.90 3.86
CA TYR A 330 -10.38 4.20 3.20
C TYR A 330 -9.10 4.37 4.03
N SER A 331 -8.28 3.33 4.08
CA SER A 331 -7.08 3.33 4.90
C SER A 331 -5.96 2.54 4.25
N SER A 332 -4.75 2.96 4.53
CA SER A 332 -3.50 2.42 4.01
C SER A 332 -2.54 2.19 5.18
N LEU A 333 -1.80 1.08 5.12
CA LEU A 333 -0.87 0.64 6.16
C LEU A 333 0.49 0.37 5.53
N THR A 334 1.57 0.74 6.20
CA THR A 334 2.93 0.31 5.84
C THR A 334 3.73 0.03 7.11
N SER A 335 4.65 -0.92 7.03
CA SER A 335 5.69 -1.14 8.04
C SER A 335 6.80 -0.11 7.88
N GLY A 336 7.36 0.32 8.99
CA GLY A 336 8.66 0.98 9.03
C GLY A 336 9.80 0.03 8.67
N ARG A 337 10.99 0.61 8.42
CA ARG A 337 12.16 -0.11 7.93
C ARG A 337 13.26 -0.27 8.98
N PRO A 338 13.93 -1.45 9.03
CA PRO A 338 15.05 -1.68 9.93
C PRO A 338 16.17 -0.65 9.77
N GLY A 339 16.78 -0.25 10.89
CA GLY A 339 17.89 0.72 10.92
C GLY A 339 17.53 2.14 10.46
N THR A 340 16.24 2.49 10.39
CA THR A 340 15.77 3.84 10.04
C THR A 340 14.97 4.46 11.18
N ALA A 341 14.64 5.75 11.08
CA ALA A 341 13.75 6.43 12.04
C ALA A 341 12.34 5.80 12.14
N THR A 342 11.96 4.91 11.21
CA THR A 342 10.68 4.21 11.22
C THR A 342 10.71 2.81 11.82
N GLU A 343 11.89 2.31 12.22
CA GLU A 343 12.03 0.93 12.70
C GLU A 343 11.05 0.60 13.83
N GLY A 344 10.42 -0.59 13.74
CA GLY A 344 9.43 -1.06 14.70
C GLY A 344 8.04 -0.43 14.58
N MET A 345 7.86 0.61 13.77
CA MET A 345 6.59 1.31 13.63
C MET A 345 5.69 0.75 12.53
N ILE A 346 4.39 0.94 12.72
CA ILE A 346 3.30 0.74 11.78
C ILE A 346 2.70 2.11 11.52
N ILE A 347 2.60 2.49 10.25
CA ILE A 347 2.04 3.77 9.81
C ILE A 347 0.69 3.51 9.17
N HIS A 348 -0.36 4.15 9.70
CA HIS A 348 -1.75 3.97 9.27
C HIS A 348 -2.32 5.31 8.80
N HIS A 349 -2.39 5.50 7.48
CA HIS A 349 -2.99 6.69 6.87
C HIS A 349 -4.45 6.41 6.52
N PHE A 350 -5.39 7.20 7.02
CA PHE A 350 -6.82 6.93 6.83
C PHE A 350 -7.64 8.20 6.58
N GLU A 351 -8.75 8.02 5.87
CA GLU A 351 -9.73 9.06 5.62
C GLU A 351 -10.63 9.29 6.86
N GLY A 352 -10.84 10.56 7.20
CA GLY A 352 -11.60 10.98 8.38
C GLY A 352 -10.67 11.56 9.44
N GLY A 353 -10.60 10.93 10.61
CA GLY A 353 -9.76 11.41 11.70
C GLY A 353 -10.29 12.65 12.43
N PRO A 354 -9.51 13.21 13.37
CA PRO A 354 -9.97 14.22 14.32
C PRO A 354 -10.47 15.54 13.68
N LYS A 355 -10.05 15.86 12.45
CA LYS A 355 -10.36 17.11 11.76
C LYS A 355 -11.05 16.92 10.40
N GLY A 356 -11.40 15.68 10.03
CA GLY A 356 -11.79 15.35 8.66
C GLY A 356 -10.62 15.45 7.68
N GLY A 357 -10.86 15.13 6.40
CA GLY A 357 -9.78 14.93 5.42
C GLY A 357 -9.07 13.60 5.69
N SER A 358 -7.78 13.65 6.04
CA SER A 358 -7.02 12.47 6.48
C SER A 358 -6.29 12.65 7.81
N ALA A 359 -5.95 11.52 8.43
CA ALA A 359 -5.07 11.44 9.58
C ALA A 359 -4.07 10.29 9.41
N VAL A 360 -2.93 10.40 10.08
CA VAL A 360 -1.93 9.34 10.21
C VAL A 360 -1.84 8.92 11.67
N ALA A 361 -2.11 7.64 11.93
CA ALA A 361 -1.78 7.00 13.19
C ALA A 361 -0.42 6.29 13.09
N ARG A 362 0.34 6.31 14.18
CA ARG A 362 1.63 5.63 14.32
C ARG A 362 1.60 4.79 15.58
N PHE A 363 1.94 3.51 15.47
CA PHE A 363 1.98 2.60 16.60
C PHE A 363 2.93 1.44 16.35
N ASN A 364 3.20 0.61 17.34
CA ASN A 364 3.99 -0.62 17.20
C ASN A 364 3.16 -1.87 17.56
N LEU A 365 3.77 -3.05 17.40
CA LEU A 365 3.10 -4.32 17.68
C LEU A 365 2.77 -4.47 19.17
N ALA A 366 3.66 -4.04 20.07
CA ALA A 366 3.40 -4.00 21.52
C ALA A 366 2.09 -3.29 21.86
N TRP A 367 1.83 -2.13 21.24
CA TRP A 367 0.55 -1.45 21.41
C TRP A 367 -0.62 -2.33 20.96
N ILE A 368 -0.56 -3.07 19.85
CA ILE A 368 -1.69 -3.96 19.51
C ILE A 368 -1.88 -5.06 20.56
N LEU A 369 -0.78 -5.64 21.08
CA LEU A 369 -0.80 -6.75 22.02
C LEU A 369 -1.32 -6.36 23.42
N GLU A 370 -0.80 -5.28 24.00
CA GLU A 370 -1.08 -4.88 25.39
C GLU A 370 -2.54 -4.43 25.64
N GLY A 371 -3.20 -3.87 24.61
CA GLY A 371 -4.56 -3.33 24.75
C GLY A 371 -5.52 -3.82 23.67
N GLY A 372 -5.14 -4.88 22.96
CA GLY A 372 -5.99 -5.51 21.97
C GLY A 372 -7.07 -6.37 22.61
N THR A 373 -8.13 -6.58 21.85
CA THR A 373 -9.24 -7.48 22.18
C THR A 373 -9.11 -8.75 21.36
N LYS A 374 -9.34 -9.91 21.99
CA LYS A 374 -9.38 -11.19 21.27
C LYS A 374 -10.56 -11.22 20.30
N THR A 375 -10.33 -11.77 19.12
CA THR A 375 -11.37 -11.94 18.09
C THR A 375 -12.08 -13.30 18.19
N GLY A 376 -11.42 -14.29 18.81
CA GLY A 376 -11.84 -15.69 18.80
C GLY A 376 -11.39 -16.49 17.57
N ASP A 377 -10.61 -15.88 16.66
CA ASP A 377 -10.08 -16.51 15.45
C ASP A 377 -8.56 -16.76 15.59
N GLY A 378 -8.19 -17.94 16.09
CA GLY A 378 -6.80 -18.31 16.38
C GLY A 378 -6.31 -17.84 17.76
N GLU A 379 -5.00 -17.95 18.00
CA GLU A 379 -4.36 -17.52 19.25
C GLU A 379 -3.13 -16.66 18.98
N VAL A 380 -2.88 -15.70 19.87
CA VAL A 380 -1.64 -14.91 19.86
C VAL A 380 -0.49 -15.82 20.32
N PRO A 381 0.62 -15.93 19.56
CA PRO A 381 1.78 -16.72 19.97
C PRO A 381 2.32 -16.29 21.34
N PHE A 382 2.65 -17.26 22.18
CA PHE A 382 3.10 -17.03 23.56
C PHE A 382 4.48 -16.35 23.62
N ASP A 383 5.28 -16.45 22.57
CA ASP A 383 6.62 -15.87 22.47
C ASP A 383 6.61 -14.38 22.08
N LEU A 384 5.42 -13.77 22.01
CA LEU A 384 5.23 -12.33 21.75
C LEU A 384 4.77 -11.55 22.99
N ASN A 385 4.54 -12.23 24.13
CA ASN A 385 4.06 -11.62 25.38
C ASN A 385 5.17 -11.36 26.38
#